data_AF-A0A2V7VLG5-F1
#
_entry.id   AF-A0A2V7VLG5-F1
#
_cell.length_a   1.000
_cell.length_b   1.000
_cell.length_c   1.000
_cell.angle_alpha   90.00
_cell.angle_beta   90.00
_cell.angle_gamma   90.00
#
_symmetry.space_group_name_H-M   'P 1'
#
loop_
_entity.id
_entity.type
_entity.pdbx_description
1 polymer ?
#
loop_
_entity_poly.entity_id
_entity_poly.type
_entity_poly.pdbx_seq_one_letter_code
_entity_poly.pdbx_strand_id
1 'polypeptide(L)'
;MRSVPARGDKENVRPEGFRSRLKTIALGILLPLCLRADAGIAAARERPRPPCCFAHPQHAGACVVQPARGETCASILGYLNKPGSTGKTYCESTTVRGGWTRVDCKPLRDSRQ
;
A
#
# COMPACT_ATOMS: atom_id res chain seq x y z
N MET A 1 23.14 -41.15 1.29
CA MET A 1 21.99 -41.41 0.41
C MET A 1 20.91 -42.12 1.19
N ARG A 2 19.98 -41.39 1.80
CA ARG A 2 18.70 -41.93 2.28
C ARG A 2 17.63 -40.85 2.12
N SER A 3 16.53 -41.29 1.53
CA SER A 3 15.53 -40.53 0.82
C SER A 3 14.60 -39.75 1.76
N VAL A 4 14.30 -38.50 1.40
CA VAL A 4 13.21 -37.72 2.00
C VAL A 4 11.92 -38.08 1.24
N PRO A 5 10.88 -38.64 1.90
CA PRO A 5 9.61 -38.91 1.25
C PRO A 5 8.78 -37.65 1.03
N ALA A 6 7.80 -37.83 0.15
CA ALA A 6 7.12 -36.83 -0.65
C ALA A 6 5.99 -36.06 0.07
N ARG A 7 5.78 -34.83 -0.42
CA ARG A 7 4.50 -34.25 -0.86
C ARG A 7 3.26 -34.78 -0.11
N GLY A 8 2.82 -34.04 0.90
CA GLY A 8 1.55 -34.28 1.59
C GLY A 8 0.37 -33.80 0.74
N ASP A 9 -0.34 -34.75 0.17
CA ASP A 9 -1.69 -34.61 -0.38
C ASP A 9 -2.67 -34.34 0.78
N LYS A 10 -3.30 -33.16 0.80
CA LYS A 10 -4.40 -32.86 1.73
C LYS A 10 -5.70 -33.38 1.13
N GLU A 11 -5.92 -34.66 1.40
CA GLU A 11 -7.14 -35.39 1.11
C GLU A 11 -8.29 -34.92 2.01
N ASN A 12 -9.47 -34.80 1.39
CA ASN A 12 -10.81 -34.97 1.93
C ASN A 12 -11.19 -34.24 3.24
N VAL A 13 -11.93 -33.14 3.09
CA VAL A 13 -13.04 -32.82 3.99
C VAL A 13 -14.33 -32.82 3.19
N ARG A 14 -15.08 -33.93 3.31
CA ARG A 14 -16.46 -34.09 2.85
C ARG A 14 -17.36 -33.66 4.02
N PRO A 15 -18.16 -32.59 3.93
CA PRO A 15 -19.17 -32.35 4.95
C PRO A 15 -20.35 -33.29 4.72
N GLU A 16 -20.54 -34.17 5.71
CA GLU A 16 -21.66 -35.08 5.89
C GLU A 16 -23.01 -34.34 5.96
N GLY A 17 -23.91 -34.71 5.05
CA GLY A 17 -25.33 -34.93 5.31
C GLY A 17 -26.12 -33.89 6.10
N PHE A 18 -26.69 -32.89 5.39
CA PHE A 18 -27.91 -32.23 5.87
C PHE A 18 -29.14 -32.89 5.24
N ARG A 19 -29.71 -33.85 5.97
CA ARG A 19 -30.98 -34.52 5.66
C ARG A 19 -32.15 -33.54 5.82
N SER A 20 -32.50 -32.79 4.78
CA SER A 20 -33.75 -32.03 4.75
C SER A 20 -34.79 -32.79 3.91
N ARG A 21 -35.86 -33.23 4.58
CA ARG A 21 -36.97 -33.95 3.95
C ARG A 21 -37.84 -32.98 3.14
N LEU A 22 -38.19 -33.42 1.93
CA LEU A 22 -39.46 -33.20 1.24
C LEU A 22 -39.96 -31.74 1.08
N LYS A 23 -39.91 -31.25 -0.17
CA LYS A 23 -41.09 -31.35 -1.08
C LYS A 23 -40.73 -30.83 -2.47
N THR A 24 -40.80 -31.74 -3.44
CA THR A 24 -40.86 -31.50 -4.87
C THR A 24 -41.93 -30.45 -5.20
N ILE A 25 -41.55 -29.31 -5.77
CA ILE A 25 -42.46 -28.46 -6.53
C ILE A 25 -41.81 -28.15 -7.88
N ALA A 26 -42.34 -28.84 -8.88
CA ALA A 26 -42.54 -28.45 -10.27
C ALA A 26 -41.41 -27.74 -11.03
N LEU A 27 -40.78 -28.52 -11.91
CA LEU A 27 -40.48 -28.21 -13.31
C LEU A 27 -40.98 -26.84 -13.82
N GLY A 28 -40.06 -25.92 -14.14
CA GLY A 28 -40.40 -24.73 -14.91
C GLY A 28 -39.25 -23.73 -15.08
N ILE A 29 -38.80 -23.60 -16.33
CA ILE A 29 -38.11 -22.44 -16.95
C ILE A 29 -36.57 -22.48 -17.00
N LEU A 30 -36.10 -22.80 -18.21
CA LEU A 30 -34.81 -22.46 -18.80
C LEU A 30 -34.59 -20.92 -18.87
N LEU A 31 -33.51 -20.40 -18.26
CA LEU A 31 -32.47 -19.54 -18.89
C LEU A 31 -31.47 -19.00 -17.82
N PRO A 32 -30.18 -18.83 -18.14
CA PRO A 32 -29.06 -18.85 -17.20
C PRO A 32 -28.67 -17.46 -16.70
N LEU A 33 -28.42 -17.30 -15.39
CA LEU A 33 -27.69 -16.14 -14.89
C LEU A 33 -26.46 -16.61 -14.11
N CYS A 34 -25.33 -16.59 -14.81
CA CYS A 34 -24.01 -16.53 -14.21
C CYS A 34 -23.93 -15.28 -13.31
N LEU A 35 -24.22 -15.43 -12.02
CA LEU A 35 -23.89 -14.38 -11.06
C LEU A 35 -22.39 -14.50 -10.75
N ARG A 36 -21.57 -13.93 -11.64
CA ARG A 36 -20.20 -13.56 -11.31
C ARG A 36 -20.29 -12.46 -10.26
N ALA A 37 -20.10 -12.84 -8.99
CA ALA A 37 -19.76 -11.90 -7.95
C ALA A 37 -18.34 -11.38 -8.23
N ASP A 38 -18.21 -10.44 -9.17
CA ASP A 38 -17.06 -9.54 -9.20
C ASP A 38 -17.19 -8.67 -7.95
N ALA A 39 -16.63 -9.18 -6.85
CA ALA A 39 -16.31 -8.37 -5.69
C ALA A 39 -15.33 -7.31 -6.20
N GLY A 40 -15.88 -6.17 -6.60
CA GLY A 40 -15.12 -5.04 -7.08
C GLY A 40 -14.08 -4.71 -6.03
N ILE A 41 -12.83 -5.06 -6.31
CA ILE A 41 -11.69 -4.44 -5.69
C ILE A 41 -11.76 -3.00 -6.20
N ALA A 42 -12.46 -2.15 -5.46
CA ALA A 42 -12.28 -0.72 -5.58
C ALA A 42 -10.78 -0.50 -5.30
N ALA A 43 -9.99 -0.42 -6.36
CA ALA A 43 -8.62 0.02 -6.28
C ALA A 43 -8.71 1.38 -5.61
N ALA A 44 -8.42 1.42 -4.31
CA ALA A 44 -8.44 2.64 -3.53
C ALA A 44 -7.49 3.59 -4.26
N ARG A 45 -8.08 4.57 -4.96
CA ARG A 45 -7.28 5.60 -5.62
C ARG A 45 -6.59 6.35 -4.50
N GLU A 46 -5.31 6.05 -4.35
CA GLU A 46 -4.50 6.57 -3.27
C GLU A 46 -4.50 8.09 -3.42
N ARG A 47 -5.19 8.77 -2.50
CA ARG A 47 -5.30 10.23 -2.57
C ARG A 47 -3.89 10.81 -2.59
N PRO A 48 -3.63 11.85 -3.41
CA PRO A 48 -2.34 12.53 -3.39
C PRO A 48 -1.98 12.88 -1.95
N ARG A 49 -0.85 12.33 -1.47
CA ARG A 49 -0.34 12.63 -0.13
C ARG A 49 0.06 14.11 -0.06
N PRO A 50 -0.11 14.79 1.07
CA PRO A 50 0.45 16.12 1.23
C PRO A 50 1.99 16.06 1.11
N PRO A 51 2.62 17.14 0.62
CA PRO A 51 4.08 17.23 0.60
C PRO A 51 4.64 17.26 2.03
N CYS A 52 5.88 16.81 2.17
CA CYS A 52 6.66 16.91 3.39
C CYS A 52 7.67 18.04 3.26
N CYS A 53 7.83 18.83 4.31
CA CYS A 53 8.81 19.90 4.34
C CYS A 53 9.86 19.65 5.41
N PHE A 54 11.12 19.80 5.02
CA PHE A 54 12.27 19.57 5.87
C PHE A 54 13.20 20.77 5.86
N ALA A 55 13.84 21.05 6.99
CA ALA A 55 14.82 22.10 7.11
C ALA A 55 16.14 21.52 7.63
N HIS A 56 17.24 22.12 7.22
CA HIS A 56 18.56 21.86 7.76
C HIS A 56 19.41 23.14 7.69
N PRO A 57 20.18 23.50 8.73
CA PRO A 57 20.96 24.74 8.75
C PRO A 57 21.96 24.90 7.58
N GLN A 58 22.47 23.78 7.07
CA GLN A 58 23.41 23.73 5.94
C GLN A 58 22.72 23.48 4.58
N HIS A 59 21.38 23.39 4.53
CA HIS A 59 20.63 23.27 3.29
C HIS A 59 19.88 24.58 3.03
N ALA A 60 19.93 25.07 1.80
CA ALA A 60 19.35 26.36 1.46
C ALA A 60 17.82 26.27 1.43
N GLY A 61 17.17 26.91 2.40
CA GLY A 61 15.71 27.01 2.47
C GLY A 61 15.02 25.72 2.94
N ALA A 62 13.70 25.66 2.76
CA ALA A 62 12.91 24.48 3.08
C ALA A 62 12.91 23.50 1.91
N CYS A 63 13.29 22.25 2.17
CA CYS A 63 13.18 21.16 1.23
C CYS A 63 11.74 20.65 1.19
N VAL A 64 11.08 20.74 0.03
CA VAL A 64 9.73 20.22 -0.20
C VAL A 64 9.80 18.90 -0.98
N VAL A 65 9.22 17.83 -0.43
CA VAL A 65 9.28 16.48 -0.99
C VAL A 65 7.88 15.91 -1.13
N GLN A 66 7.57 15.35 -2.30
CA GLN A 66 6.37 14.56 -2.51
C GLN A 66 6.64 13.07 -2.21
N PRO A 67 6.02 12.45 -1.19
CA PRO A 67 6.30 11.05 -0.85
C PRO A 67 5.82 10.07 -1.92
N ALA A 68 6.67 9.10 -2.26
CA ALA A 68 6.29 7.99 -3.12
C ALA A 68 5.29 7.03 -2.43
N ARG A 69 4.80 6.03 -3.17
CA ARG A 69 3.87 5.03 -2.62
C ARG A 69 4.50 4.25 -1.47
N GLY A 70 3.79 4.20 -0.34
CA GLY A 70 4.27 3.56 0.89
C GLY A 70 5.30 4.38 1.69
N GLU A 71 5.73 5.54 1.19
CA GLU A 71 6.63 6.43 1.93
C GLU A 71 5.83 7.42 2.79
N THR A 72 6.39 7.77 3.94
CA THR A 72 5.83 8.74 4.88
C THR A 72 6.84 9.86 5.12
N CYS A 73 6.39 11.04 5.58
CA CYS A 73 7.32 12.09 5.98
C CYS A 73 8.29 11.62 7.07
N ALA A 74 7.83 10.75 7.97
CA ALA A 74 8.66 10.19 9.03
C ALA A 74 9.75 9.25 8.48
N SER A 75 9.42 8.38 7.52
CA SER A 75 10.40 7.48 6.91
C SER A 75 11.45 8.25 6.10
N ILE A 76 11.02 9.31 5.39
CA ILE A 76 11.93 10.18 4.63
C ILE A 76 12.84 10.98 5.58
N LEU A 77 12.29 11.54 6.66
CA LEU A 77 13.08 12.23 7.69
C LEU A 77 14.11 11.29 8.33
N GLY A 78 13.70 10.05 8.63
CA GLY A 78 14.60 9.02 9.14
C GLY A 78 15.73 8.71 8.16
N TYR A 79 15.43 8.63 6.86
CA TYR A 79 16.44 8.45 5.82
C TYR A 79 17.45 9.62 5.78
N LEU A 80 16.96 10.86 5.80
CA LEU A 80 17.81 12.08 5.79
C LEU A 80 18.72 12.16 7.02
N ASN A 81 18.27 11.64 8.17
CA ASN A 81 19.02 11.67 9.42
C ASN A 81 19.91 10.46 9.66
N LYS A 82 19.83 9.42 8.84
CA LYS A 82 20.64 8.21 9.01
C LYS A 82 21.99 8.33 8.30
N PRO A 83 23.12 8.20 9.02
CA PRO A 83 24.45 8.17 8.41
C PRO A 83 24.56 7.02 7.40
N GLY A 84 25.17 7.27 6.25
CA GLY A 84 25.40 6.25 5.21
C GLY A 84 24.17 5.87 4.37
N SER A 85 23.02 6.54 4.55
CA SER A 85 21.86 6.37 3.66
C SER A 85 22.16 6.88 2.24
N THR A 86 22.03 5.97 1.26
CA THR A 86 22.21 6.22 -0.18
C THR A 86 21.07 5.57 -0.99
N GLY A 87 20.96 5.94 -2.28
CA GLY A 87 20.02 5.32 -3.23
C GLY A 87 18.62 5.95 -3.33
N LYS A 88 18.30 6.96 -2.51
CA LYS A 88 17.08 7.79 -2.65
C LYS A 88 17.43 9.25 -2.88
N THR A 89 16.62 9.90 -3.71
CA THR A 89 16.76 11.32 -4.08
C THR A 89 15.72 12.15 -3.35
N TYR A 90 16.17 12.91 -2.35
CA TYR A 90 15.38 13.91 -1.63
C TYR A 90 16.21 15.17 -1.49
N CYS A 91 15.57 16.33 -1.37
CA CYS A 91 16.24 17.61 -1.11
C CYS A 91 17.41 17.86 -2.06
N GLU A 92 17.16 17.76 -3.38
CA GLU A 92 18.17 17.97 -4.43
C GLU A 92 19.36 17.01 -4.33
N SER A 93 19.12 15.76 -3.91
CA SER A 93 20.18 14.75 -3.70
C SER A 93 21.25 15.20 -2.71
N THR A 94 20.86 15.98 -1.71
CA THR A 94 21.78 16.49 -0.68
C THR A 94 22.67 15.38 -0.08
N THR A 95 23.94 15.71 0.11
CA THR A 95 24.93 14.88 0.83
C THR A 95 24.86 15.08 2.34
N VAL A 96 24.13 16.10 2.81
CA VAL A 96 23.98 16.41 4.23
C VAL A 96 23.17 15.31 4.92
N ARG A 97 23.68 14.81 6.05
CA ARG A 97 23.05 13.77 6.86
C ARG A 97 23.05 14.16 8.33
N GLY A 98 21.96 13.81 9.01
CA GLY A 98 21.74 14.21 10.40
C GLY A 98 21.24 15.65 10.52
N GLY A 99 20.67 16.01 11.66
CA GLY A 99 20.22 17.38 11.95
C GLY A 99 18.99 17.88 11.19
N TRP A 100 18.41 17.08 10.30
CA TRP A 100 17.19 17.45 9.58
C TRP A 100 15.99 17.45 10.51
N THR A 101 15.13 18.44 10.36
CA THR A 101 13.87 18.55 11.11
C THR A 101 12.70 18.66 10.15
N ARG A 102 11.55 18.12 10.57
CA ARG A 102 10.29 18.35 9.86
C ARG A 102 9.76 19.73 10.24
N VAL A 103 9.39 20.50 9.24
CA VAL A 103 8.77 21.82 9.39
C VAL A 103 7.43 21.84 8.67
N ASP A 104 6.61 22.83 9.00
CA ASP A 104 5.36 23.04 8.28
C ASP A 104 5.64 23.49 6.85
N CYS A 105 4.94 22.86 5.91
CA CYS A 105 4.97 23.32 4.54
C CYS A 105 4.26 24.66 4.45
N LYS A 106 5.02 25.71 4.14
CA LYS A 106 4.41 26.99 3.82
C LYS A 106 3.50 26.79 2.60
N PRO A 107 2.21 27.14 2.67
CA PRO A 107 1.37 27.12 1.49
C PRO A 107 2.00 28.06 0.47
N LEU A 108 2.17 27.58 -0.77
CA LEU A 108 2.46 28.45 -1.89
C LEU A 108 1.32 29.48 -1.90
N ARG A 109 1.62 30.75 -1.57
CA ARG A 109 0.66 31.83 -1.76
C ARG A 109 0.34 31.83 -3.25
N ASP A 110 -0.87 31.47 -3.63
CA ASP A 110 -1.34 31.54 -5.01
C ASP A 110 -1.23 33.00 -5.43
N SER A 111 -0.23 33.33 -6.25
CA SER A 111 0.07 34.69 -6.72
C SER A 111 -0.97 35.22 -7.73
N ARG A 112 -2.21 34.71 -7.67
CA ARG A 112 -3.34 35.08 -8.54
C ARG A 112 -4.36 35.94 -7.77
N GLN A 113 -3.91 37.04 -7.18
CA GLN A 113 -4.77 38.14 -6.77
C GLN A 113 -4.27 39.42 -7.41
#